data_AF-A0A834FLA9-F1
#
_entry.id   AF-A0A834FLA9-F1
#
_cell.length_a   1.000
_cell.length_b   1.000
_cell.length_c   1.000
_cell.angle_alpha   90.00
_cell.angle_beta   90.00
_cell.angle_gamma   90.00
#
_symmetry.space_group_name_H-M   'P 1'
#
loop_
_entity.id
_entity.type
_entity.pdbx_description
1 polymer ?
#
loop_
_entity_poly.entity_id
_entity_poly.type
_entity_poly.pdbx_seq_one_letter_code
_entity_poly.pdbx_strand_id
1 'polypeptide(L)'
;MAQWNQLQQLETRYLEQLYHLYSDSFPMELRQFLAPWIESQDWAYAANKESHATLVFHNLLGEIDQQYSRFLQENNVLYQHNLRRIKQHLQSKYLEKPMEIARIVARCLWEEQRLLQTATSTSQDGSAAHPTGTVVTEKQQILEHNLQDIRKRVQDMEQKMKMLENLQDDFDFNYKTLKSQGELNQDLNGNSQAAATRQKMAQLEQMLSALDQLRRQIVTEMGGLLTAMDYVQKNLTDEELADWKRRQQIACIGGPPNICLDRLETWITSLAESQLQIRQQIKKLEELQQKVSYKGDPIIQHRPALEEKIVDLFRNLMKSAFVVERQPCMPMHPDRPLVIKTGVQFTNKVRLLVKFPELNYQLKIKVCIDKESGDVAAIRGSRKFNILGTNTKVMNMEESNNGSLSAEFKHLTLREQRCGNGGRTNSDASLIVTEELHLITFETEVYHQGLKIDLETHSLPVVVISNICQMPNAWASILWYNMLTNHPKNVNFFTKPPVGNWDQVAEVLSWQFSSTTKRGLTIEQLTTLAEKLLGPCVNYSWVSDHMGQVL
;
A
#
# COMPACT_ATOMS: atom_id res chain seq x y z
N MET A 1 -29.97 -3.11 20.58
CA MET A 1 -29.19 -2.94 19.34
C MET A 1 -29.56 -4.11 18.44
N ALA A 2 -29.81 -3.90 17.14
CA ALA A 2 -30.19 -5.00 16.25
C ALA A 2 -29.07 -6.06 16.19
N GLN A 3 -29.42 -7.35 16.13
CA GLN A 3 -28.51 -8.48 15.91
C GLN A 3 -27.63 -8.23 14.69
N TRP A 4 -28.19 -7.61 13.64
CA TRP A 4 -27.46 -7.19 12.45
C TRP A 4 -26.22 -6.33 12.73
N ASN A 5 -26.34 -5.38 13.67
CA ASN A 5 -25.22 -4.50 14.01
C ASN A 5 -24.08 -5.25 14.71
N GLN A 6 -24.41 -6.33 15.45
CA GLN A 6 -23.41 -7.20 16.08
C GLN A 6 -22.69 -8.05 15.03
N LEU A 7 -23.42 -8.56 14.04
CA LEU A 7 -22.85 -9.33 12.93
C LEU A 7 -21.87 -8.50 12.08
N GLN A 8 -22.16 -7.22 11.86
CA GLN A 8 -21.29 -6.31 11.11
C GLN A 8 -19.95 -6.03 11.81
N GLN A 9 -19.83 -6.34 13.10
CA GLN A 9 -18.62 -6.14 13.89
C GLN A 9 -17.76 -7.42 13.99
N LEU A 10 -18.18 -8.52 13.37
CA LEU A 10 -17.43 -9.77 13.36
C LEU A 10 -16.17 -9.69 12.48
N GLU A 11 -15.18 -10.51 12.81
CA GLU A 11 -13.96 -10.66 12.00
C GLU A 11 -14.28 -11.18 10.58
N THR A 12 -13.43 -10.85 9.61
CA THR A 12 -13.63 -11.14 8.17
C THR A 12 -13.92 -12.62 7.88
N ARG A 13 -13.31 -13.55 8.61
CA ARG A 13 -13.57 -15.00 8.48
C ARG A 13 -15.03 -15.39 8.75
N TYR A 14 -15.70 -14.71 9.68
CA TYR A 14 -17.10 -14.96 10.00
C TYR A 14 -18.03 -14.23 9.01
N LEU A 15 -17.57 -13.11 8.42
CA LEU A 15 -18.33 -12.39 7.39
C LEU A 15 -18.49 -13.21 6.11
N GLU A 16 -17.50 -14.01 5.71
CA GLU A 16 -17.65 -14.91 4.55
C GLU A 16 -18.74 -15.97 4.79
N GLN A 17 -18.78 -16.55 5.99
CA GLN A 17 -19.84 -17.49 6.36
C GLN A 17 -21.21 -16.80 6.40
N LEU A 18 -21.28 -15.55 6.88
CA LEU A 18 -22.47 -14.71 6.85
C LEU A 18 -22.95 -14.44 5.41
N TYR A 19 -22.05 -14.15 4.47
CA TYR A 19 -22.40 -13.93 3.06
C TYR A 19 -23.02 -15.18 2.42
N HIS A 20 -22.58 -16.37 2.81
CA HIS A 20 -23.16 -17.63 2.32
C HIS A 20 -24.59 -17.91 2.84
N LEU A 21 -25.05 -17.21 3.88
CA LEU A 21 -26.42 -17.37 4.40
C LEU A 21 -27.47 -16.72 3.48
N TYR A 22 -27.10 -15.64 2.78
CA TYR A 22 -28.02 -14.88 1.94
C TYR A 22 -27.92 -15.29 0.48
N SER A 23 -29.08 -15.29 -0.19
CA SER A 23 -29.21 -15.61 -1.60
C SER A 23 -30.36 -14.82 -2.20
N ASP A 24 -30.63 -14.99 -3.49
CA ASP A 24 -31.82 -14.40 -4.13
C ASP A 24 -33.13 -14.76 -3.42
N SER A 25 -33.17 -15.89 -2.71
CA SER A 25 -34.33 -16.32 -1.94
C SER A 25 -34.65 -15.43 -0.73
N PHE A 26 -33.63 -14.83 -0.12
CA PHE A 26 -33.77 -13.84 0.96
C PHE A 26 -32.56 -12.89 0.87
N PRO A 27 -32.72 -11.76 0.16
CA PRO A 27 -31.61 -10.86 -0.14
C PRO A 27 -31.04 -10.19 1.11
N MET A 28 -29.72 -10.07 1.17
CA MET A 28 -29.01 -9.44 2.30
C MET A 28 -29.41 -7.98 2.50
N GLU A 29 -29.72 -7.28 1.41
CA GLU A 29 -30.19 -5.89 1.42
C GLU A 29 -31.52 -5.77 2.17
N LEU A 30 -32.42 -6.75 2.00
CA LEU A 30 -33.68 -6.79 2.73
C LEU A 30 -33.45 -7.03 4.22
N ARG A 31 -32.57 -7.99 4.55
CA ARG A 31 -32.15 -8.27 5.93
C ARG A 31 -31.56 -7.06 6.62
N GLN A 32 -30.74 -6.27 5.91
CA GLN A 32 -30.10 -5.05 6.42
C GLN A 32 -31.09 -3.90 6.59
N PHE A 33 -31.85 -3.54 5.54
CA PHE A 33 -32.72 -2.36 5.57
C PHE A 33 -33.87 -2.50 6.57
N LEU A 34 -34.34 -3.72 6.81
CA LEU A 34 -35.44 -4.02 7.72
C LEU A 34 -34.99 -4.74 8.99
N ALA A 35 -33.70 -4.73 9.32
CA ALA A 35 -33.14 -5.49 10.45
C ALA A 35 -33.95 -5.37 11.76
N PRO A 36 -34.29 -4.16 12.25
CA PRO A 36 -35.03 -4.02 13.52
C PRO A 36 -36.44 -4.62 13.44
N TRP A 37 -37.10 -4.50 12.29
CA TRP A 37 -38.45 -5.04 12.10
C TRP A 37 -38.40 -6.56 11.96
N ILE A 38 -37.52 -7.09 11.12
CA ILE A 38 -37.37 -8.53 10.90
C ILE A 38 -37.05 -9.24 12.22
N GLU A 39 -36.14 -8.71 13.03
CA GLU A 39 -35.75 -9.30 14.31
C GLU A 39 -36.87 -9.24 15.38
N SER A 40 -37.87 -8.37 15.21
CA SER A 40 -39.00 -8.24 16.14
C SER A 40 -40.13 -9.24 15.91
N GLN A 41 -40.13 -9.97 14.79
CA GLN A 41 -41.18 -10.92 14.43
C GLN A 41 -40.86 -12.35 14.88
N ASP A 42 -41.87 -13.12 15.29
CA ASP A 42 -41.72 -14.54 15.60
C ASP A 42 -41.81 -15.41 14.34
N TRP A 43 -40.69 -15.47 13.60
CA TRP A 43 -40.60 -16.25 12.37
C TRP A 43 -40.72 -17.75 12.59
N ALA A 44 -40.34 -18.26 13.77
CA ALA A 44 -40.48 -19.68 14.11
C ALA A 44 -41.96 -20.05 14.27
N TYR A 45 -42.77 -19.18 14.88
CA TYR A 45 -44.22 -19.35 14.92
C TYR A 45 -44.86 -19.20 13.53
N ALA A 46 -44.45 -18.18 12.75
CA ALA A 46 -44.91 -17.98 11.38
C ALA A 46 -44.62 -19.20 10.46
N ALA A 47 -43.44 -19.81 10.61
CA ALA A 47 -43.05 -21.01 9.85
C ALA A 47 -43.94 -22.24 10.09
N ASN A 48 -44.72 -22.24 11.17
CA ASN A 48 -45.59 -23.33 11.60
C ASN A 48 -47.10 -23.00 11.54
N LYS A 49 -47.48 -21.76 11.22
CA LYS A 49 -48.89 -21.33 11.16
C LYS A 49 -49.15 -20.43 9.94
N GLU A 50 -49.87 -20.97 8.96
CA GLU A 50 -50.11 -20.33 7.67
C GLU A 50 -50.77 -18.95 7.78
N SER A 51 -51.83 -18.80 8.60
CA SER A 51 -52.50 -17.50 8.77
C SER A 51 -51.58 -16.43 9.37
N HIS A 52 -50.63 -16.83 10.22
CA HIS A 52 -49.63 -15.92 10.77
C HIS A 52 -48.53 -15.62 9.74
N ALA A 53 -48.08 -16.62 8.96
CA ALA A 53 -47.15 -16.42 7.86
C ALA A 53 -47.68 -15.42 6.83
N THR A 54 -48.94 -15.56 6.43
CA THR A 54 -49.61 -14.66 5.49
C THR A 54 -49.65 -13.23 6.04
N LEU A 55 -50.00 -13.06 7.32
CA LEU A 55 -50.02 -11.74 7.96
C LEU A 55 -48.63 -11.10 7.99
N VAL A 56 -47.62 -11.82 8.48
CA VAL A 56 -46.24 -11.33 8.58
C VAL A 56 -45.66 -11.03 7.19
N PHE A 57 -45.99 -11.82 6.17
CA PHE A 57 -45.56 -11.58 4.80
C PHE A 57 -46.13 -10.28 4.21
N HIS A 58 -47.43 -10.01 4.41
CA HIS A 58 -48.02 -8.74 3.96
C HIS A 58 -47.45 -7.55 4.72
N ASN A 59 -47.19 -7.70 6.03
CA ASN A 59 -46.54 -6.66 6.82
C ASN A 59 -45.10 -6.39 6.32
N LEU A 60 -44.34 -7.43 5.97
CA LEU A 60 -43.01 -7.30 5.37
C LEU A 60 -43.06 -6.48 4.06
N LEU A 61 -44.03 -6.74 3.19
CA LEU A 61 -44.21 -5.96 1.96
C LEU A 61 -44.55 -4.48 2.27
N GLY A 62 -45.36 -4.23 3.30
CA GLY A 62 -45.67 -2.88 3.78
C GLY A 62 -44.45 -2.15 4.34
N GLU A 63 -43.57 -2.84 5.06
CA GLU A 63 -42.31 -2.27 5.54
C GLU A 63 -41.35 -1.94 4.39
N ILE A 64 -41.32 -2.76 3.34
CA ILE A 64 -40.55 -2.45 2.12
C ILE A 64 -41.07 -1.14 1.48
N ASP A 65 -42.39 -0.93 1.42
CA ASP A 65 -42.97 0.31 0.88
C ASP A 65 -42.64 1.54 1.73
N GLN A 66 -42.62 1.39 3.05
CA GLN A 66 -42.20 2.45 3.96
C GLN A 66 -40.71 2.80 3.76
N GLN A 67 -39.82 1.81 3.65
CA GLN A 67 -38.40 2.07 3.39
C GLN A 67 -38.16 2.65 1.99
N TYR A 68 -38.91 2.18 0.98
CA TYR A 68 -38.86 2.75 -0.36
C TYR A 68 -39.20 4.25 -0.32
N SER A 69 -40.22 4.64 0.45
CA SER A 69 -40.62 6.05 0.61
C SER A 69 -39.54 6.89 1.28
N ARG A 70 -38.77 6.32 2.22
CA ARG A 70 -37.59 6.99 2.83
C ARG A 70 -36.48 7.20 1.81
N PHE A 71 -36.12 6.16 1.05
CA PHE A 71 -35.11 6.30 -0.01
C PHE A 71 -35.53 7.21 -1.16
N LEU A 72 -36.84 7.38 -1.38
CA LEU A 72 -37.38 8.38 -2.29
C LEU A 72 -37.08 9.80 -1.80
N GLN A 73 -37.25 10.08 -0.50
CA GLN A 73 -36.91 11.38 0.10
C GLN A 73 -35.39 11.66 0.07
N GLU A 74 -34.57 10.62 0.24
CA GLU A 74 -33.11 10.71 0.20
C GLU A 74 -32.52 10.76 -1.22
N ASN A 75 -33.36 10.70 -2.27
CA ASN A 75 -32.95 10.64 -3.69
C ASN A 75 -31.95 9.49 -4.01
N ASN A 76 -31.97 8.40 -3.25
CA ASN A 76 -31.08 7.26 -3.47
C ASN A 76 -31.66 6.29 -4.52
N VAL A 77 -31.44 6.62 -5.80
CA VAL A 77 -31.99 5.87 -6.95
C VAL A 77 -31.61 4.39 -6.93
N LEU A 78 -30.40 4.05 -6.47
CA LEU A 78 -29.91 2.67 -6.40
C LEU A 78 -30.73 1.83 -5.42
N TYR A 79 -30.91 2.33 -4.19
CA TYR A 79 -31.68 1.61 -3.17
C TYR A 79 -33.16 1.56 -3.49
N GLN A 80 -33.72 2.59 -4.13
CA GLN A 80 -35.08 2.56 -4.68
C GLN A 80 -35.25 1.43 -5.71
N HIS A 81 -34.35 1.33 -6.69
CA HIS A 81 -34.39 0.27 -7.69
C HIS A 81 -34.26 -1.13 -7.07
N ASN A 82 -33.33 -1.30 -6.12
CA ASN A 82 -33.09 -2.57 -5.45
C ASN A 82 -34.30 -3.02 -4.62
N LEU A 83 -34.87 -2.15 -3.77
CA LEU A 83 -36.08 -2.49 -2.99
C LEU A 83 -37.27 -2.83 -3.88
N ARG A 84 -37.48 -2.10 -4.98
CA ARG A 84 -38.55 -2.40 -5.94
C ARG A 84 -38.40 -3.80 -6.53
N ARG A 85 -37.18 -4.17 -6.93
CA ARG A 85 -36.87 -5.50 -7.48
C ARG A 85 -37.05 -6.60 -6.43
N ILE A 86 -36.58 -6.37 -5.20
CA ILE A 86 -36.74 -7.30 -4.09
C ILE A 86 -38.22 -7.53 -3.79
N LYS A 87 -39.03 -6.47 -3.69
CA LYS A 87 -40.48 -6.57 -3.46
C LYS A 87 -41.16 -7.44 -4.52
N GLN A 88 -40.88 -7.17 -5.80
CA GLN A 88 -41.43 -7.95 -6.91
C GLN A 88 -41.01 -9.42 -6.84
N HIS A 89 -39.74 -9.70 -6.52
CA HIS A 89 -39.25 -11.06 -6.35
C HIS A 89 -39.99 -11.79 -5.22
N LEU A 90 -40.07 -11.19 -4.03
CA LEU A 90 -40.75 -11.79 -2.89
C LEU A 90 -42.23 -12.06 -3.19
N GLN A 91 -42.93 -11.09 -3.80
CA GLN A 91 -44.32 -11.26 -4.21
C GLN A 91 -44.49 -12.41 -5.21
N SER A 92 -43.66 -12.47 -6.26
CA SER A 92 -43.77 -13.54 -7.26
C SER A 92 -43.52 -14.94 -6.70
N LYS A 93 -42.65 -15.05 -5.69
CA LYS A 93 -42.16 -16.33 -5.18
C LYS A 93 -42.93 -16.85 -3.96
N TYR A 94 -43.36 -15.96 -3.07
CA TYR A 94 -43.86 -16.34 -1.75
C TYR A 94 -45.31 -15.92 -1.46
N LEU A 95 -45.98 -15.18 -2.36
CA LEU A 95 -47.37 -14.75 -2.13
C LEU A 95 -48.33 -15.93 -1.92
N GLU A 96 -48.19 -16.98 -2.72
CA GLU A 96 -48.98 -18.21 -2.61
C GLU A 96 -48.44 -19.19 -1.55
N LYS A 97 -47.25 -18.93 -1.01
CA LYS A 97 -46.55 -19.83 -0.07
C LYS A 97 -45.78 -19.07 1.02
N PRO A 98 -46.45 -18.26 1.85
CA PRO A 98 -45.79 -17.37 2.81
C PRO A 98 -45.04 -18.11 3.92
N MET A 99 -45.36 -19.38 4.17
CA MET A 99 -44.62 -20.21 5.13
C MET A 99 -43.19 -20.53 4.68
N GLU A 100 -42.90 -20.54 3.36
CA GLU A 100 -41.56 -20.83 2.85
C GLU A 100 -40.57 -19.71 3.20
N ILE A 101 -40.95 -18.45 2.97
CA ILE A 101 -40.13 -17.31 3.39
C ILE A 101 -39.99 -17.23 4.91
N ALA A 102 -41.04 -17.54 5.66
CA ALA A 102 -40.95 -17.56 7.12
C ALA A 102 -39.91 -18.59 7.62
N ARG A 103 -39.84 -19.78 7.01
CA ARG A 103 -38.80 -20.79 7.31
C ARG A 103 -37.40 -20.30 6.94
N ILE A 104 -37.25 -19.65 5.79
CA ILE A 104 -35.96 -19.13 5.33
C ILE A 104 -35.46 -18.06 6.30
N VAL A 105 -36.30 -17.09 6.66
CA VAL A 105 -35.92 -16.02 7.59
C VAL A 105 -35.63 -16.57 8.98
N ALA A 106 -36.46 -17.48 9.50
CA ALA A 106 -36.22 -18.14 10.79
C ALA A 106 -34.87 -18.87 10.81
N ARG A 107 -34.55 -19.59 9.72
CA ARG A 107 -33.27 -20.28 9.57
C ARG A 107 -32.09 -19.31 9.52
N CYS A 108 -32.19 -18.23 8.74
CA CYS A 108 -31.13 -17.23 8.65
C CYS A 108 -30.84 -16.61 10.02
N LEU A 109 -31.88 -16.16 10.76
CA LEU A 109 -31.71 -15.58 12.09
C LEU A 109 -31.11 -16.57 13.10
N TRP A 110 -31.48 -17.86 13.01
CA TRP A 110 -30.92 -18.90 13.84
C TRP A 110 -29.44 -19.18 13.51
N GLU A 111 -29.09 -19.27 12.22
CA GLU A 111 -27.71 -19.46 11.76
C GLU A 111 -26.83 -18.24 12.12
N GLU A 112 -27.35 -17.01 11.99
CA GLU A 112 -26.73 -15.77 12.46
C GLU A 112 -26.43 -15.82 13.97
N GLN A 113 -27.39 -16.28 14.79
CA GLN A 113 -27.23 -16.37 16.24
C GLN A 113 -26.18 -17.42 16.62
N ARG A 114 -26.17 -18.57 15.92
CA ARG A 114 -25.13 -19.60 16.07
C ARG A 114 -23.74 -19.06 15.70
N LEU A 115 -23.67 -18.23 14.66
CA LEU A 115 -22.43 -17.59 14.21
C LEU A 115 -21.88 -16.64 15.29
N LEU A 116 -22.74 -15.80 15.88
CA LEU A 116 -22.39 -14.91 16.99
C LEU A 116 -21.89 -15.71 18.20
N GLN A 117 -22.59 -16.79 18.58
CA GLN A 117 -22.16 -17.66 19.67
C GLN A 117 -20.78 -18.26 19.41
N THR A 118 -20.53 -18.75 18.19
CA THR A 118 -19.24 -19.31 17.77
C THR A 118 -18.12 -18.27 17.89
N ALA A 119 -18.33 -17.05 17.40
CA ALA A 119 -17.36 -15.97 17.49
C ALA A 119 -17.07 -15.56 18.96
N THR A 120 -18.09 -15.55 19.80
CA THR A 120 -17.96 -15.20 21.23
C THR A 120 -17.17 -16.27 22.00
N SER A 121 -17.38 -17.56 21.71
CA SER A 121 -16.64 -18.66 22.33
C SER A 121 -15.16 -18.67 21.94
N THR A 122 -14.84 -18.37 20.68
CA THR A 122 -13.45 -18.25 20.21
C THR A 122 -12.71 -17.06 20.84
N SER A 123 -13.43 -16.09 21.38
CA SER A 123 -12.83 -14.91 22.03
C SER A 123 -12.45 -15.16 23.51
N GLN A 124 -12.94 -16.23 24.13
CA GLN A 124 -12.68 -16.56 25.55
C GLN A 124 -11.51 -17.54 25.74
N ASP A 125 -11.22 -18.39 24.77
CA ASP A 125 -9.98 -19.18 24.73
C ASP A 125 -8.88 -18.32 24.12
N GLY A 126 -7.97 -17.79 24.96
CA GLY A 126 -6.94 -16.78 24.69
C GLY A 126 -5.90 -17.08 23.61
N SER A 127 -6.33 -17.56 22.45
CA SER A 127 -5.57 -17.63 21.22
C SER A 127 -5.58 -16.26 20.57
N ALA A 128 -4.38 -15.70 20.41
CA ALA A 128 -4.14 -14.36 19.90
C ALA A 128 -4.94 -14.10 18.61
N ALA A 129 -5.77 -13.07 18.63
CA ALA A 129 -6.47 -12.58 17.46
C ALA A 129 -5.44 -12.23 16.37
N HIS A 130 -5.43 -12.99 15.27
CA HIS A 130 -4.81 -12.55 14.02
C HIS A 130 -5.81 -11.63 13.32
N PRO A 131 -5.55 -10.31 13.24
CA PRO A 131 -6.49 -9.38 12.61
C PRO A 131 -6.49 -9.62 11.10
N THR A 132 -7.51 -10.32 10.60
CA THR A 132 -7.80 -10.44 9.16
C THR A 132 -8.71 -9.33 8.65
N GLY A 133 -9.17 -8.44 9.53
CA GLY A 133 -9.67 -7.11 9.15
C GLY A 133 -8.53 -6.12 8.97
N THR A 134 -8.80 -5.00 8.27
CA THR A 134 -7.93 -3.82 8.22
C THR A 134 -7.86 -3.13 9.60
N VAL A 135 -7.47 -3.86 10.64
CA VAL A 135 -7.19 -3.29 11.95
C VAL A 135 -5.85 -2.60 11.80
N VAL A 136 -5.87 -1.27 11.87
CA VAL A 136 -4.65 -0.47 11.90
C VAL A 136 -3.80 -0.99 13.06
N THR A 137 -2.64 -1.56 12.76
CA THR A 137 -1.76 -2.08 13.81
C THR A 137 -1.20 -0.94 14.65
N GLU A 138 -0.86 -1.20 15.91
CA GLU A 138 -0.24 -0.20 16.80
C GLU A 138 0.98 0.47 16.14
N LYS A 139 1.82 -0.33 15.48
CA LYS A 139 2.95 0.13 14.67
C LYS A 139 2.54 1.17 13.62
N GLN A 140 1.45 0.92 12.90
CA GLN A 140 0.95 1.83 11.87
C GLN A 140 0.34 3.10 12.47
N GLN A 141 -0.24 3.04 13.67
CA GLN A 141 -0.71 4.24 14.40
C GLN A 141 0.48 5.12 14.82
N ILE A 142 1.55 4.50 15.35
CA ILE A 142 2.78 5.19 15.73
C ILE A 142 3.41 5.86 14.50
N LEU A 143 3.47 5.17 13.37
CA LEU A 143 4.00 5.73 12.13
C LEU A 143 3.19 6.94 11.65
N GLU A 144 1.86 6.84 11.70
CA GLU A 144 0.96 7.91 11.30
C GLU A 144 1.07 9.14 12.22
N HIS A 145 1.20 8.91 13.52
CA HIS A 145 1.49 9.97 14.49
C HIS A 145 2.83 10.67 14.20
N ASN A 146 3.90 9.90 13.98
CA ASN A 146 5.21 10.47 13.67
C ASN A 146 5.21 11.29 12.35
N LEU A 147 4.44 10.87 11.35
CA LEU A 147 4.25 11.63 10.10
C LEU A 147 3.49 12.94 10.33
N GLN A 148 2.45 12.93 11.18
CA GLN A 148 1.73 14.13 11.57
C GLN A 148 2.64 15.10 12.32
N ASP A 149 3.49 14.59 13.22
CA ASP A 149 4.48 15.38 13.96
C ASP A 149 5.52 16.01 13.04
N ILE A 150 6.04 15.26 12.05
CA ILE A 150 6.92 15.82 11.02
C ILE A 150 6.21 16.98 10.31
N ARG A 151 4.98 16.76 9.83
CA ARG A 151 4.22 17.79 9.10
C ARG A 151 4.02 19.05 9.95
N LYS A 152 3.68 18.89 11.23
CA LYS A 152 3.54 19.99 12.18
C LYS A 152 4.85 20.77 12.35
N ARG A 153 5.97 20.06 12.56
CA ARG A 153 7.29 20.68 12.73
C ARG A 153 7.75 21.44 11.49
N VAL A 154 7.42 20.94 10.29
CA VAL A 154 7.67 21.65 9.02
C VAL A 154 6.88 22.95 8.94
N GLN A 155 5.61 22.94 9.35
CA GLN A 155 4.77 24.15 9.39
C GLN A 155 5.26 25.17 10.42
N ASP A 156 5.67 24.71 11.61
CA ASP A 156 6.25 25.57 12.64
C ASP A 156 7.57 26.20 12.14
N MET A 157 8.38 25.43 11.39
CA MET A 157 9.60 25.94 10.75
C MET A 157 9.30 27.01 9.70
N GLU A 158 8.24 26.83 8.89
CA GLU A 158 7.79 27.82 7.91
C GLU A 158 7.46 29.17 8.58
N GLN A 159 6.80 29.13 9.75
CA GLN A 159 6.50 30.34 10.52
C GLN A 159 7.77 31.01 11.04
N LYS A 160 8.73 30.24 11.56
CA LYS A 160 10.02 30.76 12.02
C LYS A 160 10.85 31.36 10.89
N MET A 161 10.82 30.75 9.71
CA MET A 161 11.47 31.28 8.50
C MET A 161 10.90 32.64 8.10
N LYS A 162 9.57 32.82 8.14
CA LYS A 162 8.93 34.12 7.89
C LYS A 162 9.33 35.16 8.94
N MET A 163 9.39 34.77 10.21
CA MET A 163 9.84 35.66 11.28
C MET A 163 11.30 36.09 11.09
N LEU A 164 12.17 35.17 10.67
CA LEU A 164 13.56 35.47 10.36
C LEU A 164 13.69 36.44 9.18
N GLU A 165 12.94 36.22 8.10
CA GLU A 165 12.94 37.10 6.93
C GLU A 165 12.48 38.52 7.30
N ASN A 166 11.35 38.65 8.01
CA ASN A 166 10.85 39.96 8.45
C ASN A 166 11.84 40.71 9.33
N LEU A 167 12.42 40.04 10.34
CA LEU A 167 13.40 40.65 11.25
C LEU A 167 14.66 41.09 10.48
N GLN A 168 15.03 40.35 9.45
CA GLN A 168 16.20 40.67 8.63
C GLN A 168 15.93 41.85 7.69
N ASP A 169 14.75 41.91 7.09
CA ASP A 169 14.36 43.04 6.24
C ASP A 169 14.21 44.32 7.07
N ASP A 170 13.67 44.25 8.30
CA ASP A 170 13.63 45.36 9.25
C ASP A 170 15.04 45.83 9.64
N PHE A 171 15.95 44.87 9.89
CA PHE A 171 17.35 45.18 10.19
C PHE A 171 18.03 45.89 9.02
N ASP A 172 17.87 45.36 7.80
CA ASP A 172 18.45 45.94 6.58
C ASP A 172 17.92 47.35 6.31
N PHE A 173 16.61 47.57 6.47
CA PHE A 173 15.99 48.89 6.36
C PHE A 173 16.56 49.89 7.38
N ASN A 174 16.64 49.48 8.65
CA ASN A 174 17.17 50.33 9.73
C ASN A 174 18.66 50.63 9.52
N TYR A 175 19.44 49.65 9.07
CA TYR A 175 20.86 49.81 8.78
C TYR A 175 21.09 50.80 7.63
N LYS A 176 20.37 50.64 6.51
CA LYS A 176 20.44 51.55 5.37
C LYS A 176 20.03 52.98 5.75
N THR A 177 18.96 53.12 6.53
CA THR A 177 18.49 54.43 7.02
C THR A 177 19.53 55.11 7.90
N LEU A 178 20.20 54.37 8.80
CA LEU A 178 21.25 54.93 9.64
C LEU A 178 22.47 55.33 8.81
N LYS A 179 22.87 54.50 7.84
CA LYS A 179 24.00 54.77 6.94
C LYS A 179 23.77 56.03 6.11
N SER A 180 22.59 56.18 5.50
CA SER A 180 22.25 57.38 4.71
C SER A 180 22.19 58.64 5.58
N GLN A 181 21.71 58.53 6.83
CA GLN A 181 21.75 59.65 7.79
C GLN A 181 23.17 60.01 8.22
N GLY A 182 24.09 59.04 8.31
CA GLY A 182 25.50 59.28 8.60
C GLY A 182 26.27 59.93 7.45
N GLU A 183 25.90 59.65 6.20
CA GLU A 183 26.49 60.24 4.99
C GLU A 183 26.01 61.70 4.77
N LEU A 184 24.75 62.02 5.09
CA LEU A 184 24.21 63.39 4.96
C LEU A 184 24.59 64.36 6.10
N ASN A 185 25.02 63.86 7.27
CA ASN A 185 25.24 64.70 8.47
C ASN A 185 26.72 64.92 8.83
N GLN A 186 27.66 64.73 7.90
CA GLN A 186 29.09 65.03 8.16
C GLN A 186 29.37 66.50 8.49
N ASP A 187 28.42 67.43 8.27
CA ASP A 187 28.65 68.88 8.37
C ASP A 187 28.03 69.59 9.59
N LEU A 188 27.33 68.93 10.53
CA LEU A 188 26.66 69.63 11.65
C LEU A 188 26.91 68.98 13.02
N ASN A 189 27.56 69.75 13.90
CA ASN A 189 28.03 69.36 15.23
C ASN A 189 26.92 69.58 16.29
N GLY A 190 26.40 68.51 16.90
CA GLY A 190 25.47 68.58 18.03
C GLY A 190 25.48 67.32 18.92
N ASN A 191 25.78 67.48 20.21
CA ASN A 191 25.84 66.40 21.21
C ASN A 191 24.56 65.54 21.29
N SER A 192 23.39 66.08 20.92
CA SER A 192 22.11 65.37 20.90
C SER A 192 21.97 64.39 19.72
N GLN A 193 22.54 64.71 18.54
CA GLN A 193 22.54 63.81 17.38
C GLN A 193 23.50 62.62 17.57
N ALA A 194 24.63 62.83 18.26
CA ALA A 194 25.55 61.76 18.61
C ALA A 194 24.92 60.73 19.56
N ALA A 195 24.12 61.19 20.54
CA ALA A 195 23.39 60.32 21.45
C ALA A 195 22.30 59.50 20.72
N ALA A 196 21.52 60.14 19.83
CA ALA A 196 20.50 59.47 19.03
C ALA A 196 21.11 58.43 18.07
N THR A 197 22.28 58.72 17.47
CA THR A 197 23.00 57.80 16.59
C THR A 197 23.51 56.58 17.37
N ARG A 198 24.07 56.77 18.58
CA ARG A 198 24.45 55.66 19.47
C ARG A 198 23.27 54.77 19.84
N GLN A 199 22.11 55.37 20.13
CA GLN A 199 20.91 54.61 20.47
C GLN A 199 20.45 53.73 19.28
N LYS A 200 20.44 54.28 18.06
CA LYS A 200 20.14 53.49 16.86
C LYS A 200 21.16 52.38 16.58
N MET A 201 22.46 52.63 16.82
CA MET A 201 23.47 51.57 16.72
C MET A 201 23.23 50.46 17.73
N ALA A 202 22.95 50.79 19.00
CA ALA A 202 22.64 49.79 20.02
C ALA A 202 21.38 48.96 19.65
N GLN A 203 20.37 49.59 19.05
CA GLN A 203 19.19 48.89 18.54
C GLN A 203 19.55 47.92 17.40
N LEU A 204 20.39 48.34 16.45
CA LEU A 204 20.86 47.46 15.36
C LEU A 204 21.68 46.27 15.89
N GLU A 205 22.52 46.49 16.90
CA GLU A 205 23.26 45.40 17.55
C GLU A 205 22.32 44.39 18.23
N GLN A 206 21.27 44.87 18.90
CA GLN A 206 20.23 44.00 19.47
C GLN A 206 19.48 43.21 18.39
N MET A 207 19.10 43.86 17.28
CA MET A 207 18.47 43.18 16.15
C MET A 207 19.38 42.11 15.54
N LEU A 208 20.67 42.40 15.39
CA LEU A 208 21.65 41.44 14.87
C LEU A 208 21.84 40.25 15.83
N SER A 209 21.86 40.49 17.14
CA SER A 209 21.91 39.43 18.14
C SER A 209 20.65 38.55 18.10
N ALA A 210 19.47 39.14 17.94
CA ALA A 210 18.22 38.41 17.79
C ALA A 210 18.19 37.58 16.49
N LEU A 211 18.74 38.12 15.38
CA LEU A 211 18.92 37.40 14.13
C LEU A 211 19.83 36.18 14.30
N ASP A 212 20.99 36.33 14.95
CA ASP A 212 21.90 35.20 15.20
C ASP A 212 21.22 34.11 16.06
N GLN A 213 20.55 34.50 17.14
CA GLN A 213 19.83 33.56 17.99
C GLN A 213 18.76 32.79 17.20
N LEU A 214 17.96 33.49 16.38
CA LEU A 214 16.91 32.86 15.59
C LEU A 214 17.49 31.94 14.50
N ARG A 215 18.58 32.34 13.84
CA ARG A 215 19.27 31.48 12.86
C ARG A 215 19.83 30.22 13.50
N ARG A 216 20.45 30.32 14.69
CA ARG A 216 20.95 29.15 15.45
C ARG A 216 19.82 28.20 15.81
N GLN A 217 18.70 28.75 16.26
CA GLN A 217 17.51 27.97 16.59
C GLN A 217 16.97 27.22 15.36
N ILE A 218 16.76 27.93 14.26
CA ILE A 218 16.25 27.35 13.00
C ILE A 218 17.16 26.22 12.51
N VAL A 219 18.47 26.46 12.43
CA VAL A 219 19.43 25.44 11.96
C VAL A 219 19.44 24.20 12.86
N THR A 220 19.38 24.40 14.18
CA THR A 220 19.36 23.30 15.16
C THR A 220 18.08 22.48 15.02
N GLU A 221 16.93 23.14 14.93
CA GLU A 221 15.63 22.49 14.78
C GLU A 221 15.48 21.78 13.44
N MET A 222 16.01 22.35 12.34
CA MET A 222 16.09 21.69 11.04
C MET A 222 16.93 20.42 11.12
N GLY A 223 18.10 20.47 11.76
CA GLY A 223 18.94 19.28 11.98
C GLY A 223 18.20 18.16 12.73
N GLY A 224 17.48 18.51 13.81
CA GLY A 224 16.64 17.57 14.54
C GLY A 224 15.44 17.06 13.73
N LEU A 225 14.89 17.86 12.83
CA LEU A 225 13.78 17.46 11.95
C LEU A 225 14.25 16.48 10.87
N LEU A 226 15.42 16.71 10.26
CA LEU A 226 16.01 15.77 9.30
C LEU A 226 16.32 14.42 9.93
N THR A 227 16.73 14.38 11.21
CA THR A 227 16.93 13.12 11.94
C THR A 227 15.61 12.39 12.20
N ALA A 228 14.54 13.10 12.53
CA ALA A 228 13.22 12.50 12.68
C ALA A 228 12.68 11.98 11.32
N MET A 229 12.88 12.73 10.24
CA MET A 229 12.53 12.31 8.88
C MET A 229 13.27 11.02 8.47
N ASP A 230 14.58 10.91 8.75
CA ASP A 230 15.36 9.69 8.49
C ASP A 230 14.80 8.48 9.23
N TYR A 231 14.48 8.64 10.52
CA TYR A 231 13.89 7.58 11.33
C TYR A 231 12.54 7.10 10.77
N VAL A 232 11.63 8.03 10.49
CA VAL A 232 10.31 7.70 9.92
C VAL A 232 10.44 7.09 8.54
N GLN A 233 11.35 7.58 7.71
CA GLN A 233 11.61 7.04 6.38
C GLN A 233 12.06 5.58 6.45
N LYS A 234 13.00 5.24 7.34
CA LYS A 234 13.46 3.86 7.53
C LYS A 234 12.33 2.93 7.93
N ASN A 235 11.50 3.32 8.90
CA ASN A 235 10.34 2.50 9.30
C ASN A 235 9.35 2.30 8.14
N LEU A 236 9.16 3.33 7.31
CA LEU A 236 8.28 3.30 6.15
C LEU A 236 8.83 2.40 5.02
N THR A 237 10.13 2.47 4.73
CA THR A 237 10.75 1.74 3.60
C THR A 237 11.18 0.32 3.96
N ASP A 238 11.78 0.14 5.13
CA ASP A 238 12.45 -1.10 5.50
C ASP A 238 11.49 -2.05 6.21
N GLU A 239 10.38 -1.53 6.73
CA GLU A 239 9.36 -2.33 7.40
C GLU A 239 8.03 -2.32 6.63
N GLU A 240 7.25 -1.23 6.61
CA GLU A 240 5.89 -1.26 6.03
C GLU A 240 5.88 -1.57 4.53
N LEU A 241 6.80 -0.97 3.76
CA LEU A 241 6.94 -1.27 2.34
C LEU A 241 7.51 -2.67 2.09
N ALA A 242 8.42 -3.14 2.94
CA ALA A 242 8.96 -4.51 2.85
C ALA A 242 7.87 -5.55 3.15
N ASP A 243 7.04 -5.31 4.16
CA ASP A 243 5.89 -6.13 4.53
C ASP A 243 4.85 -6.15 3.41
N TRP A 244 4.59 -5.01 2.77
CA TRP A 244 3.74 -4.97 1.57
C TRP A 244 4.32 -5.78 0.41
N LYS A 245 5.63 -5.68 0.12
CA LYS A 245 6.29 -6.49 -0.92
C LYS A 245 6.15 -7.98 -0.62
N ARG A 246 6.30 -8.38 0.66
CA ARG A 246 6.09 -9.77 1.08
C ARG A 246 4.64 -10.21 0.92
N ARG A 247 3.67 -9.38 1.29
CA ARG A 247 2.24 -9.67 1.05
C ARG A 247 1.91 -9.78 -0.44
N GLN A 248 2.48 -8.92 -1.29
CA GLN A 248 2.32 -9.02 -2.74
C GLN A 248 2.88 -10.35 -3.27
N GLN A 249 4.03 -10.77 -2.77
CA GLN A 249 4.65 -12.04 -3.12
C GLN A 249 3.76 -13.24 -2.76
N ILE A 250 3.19 -13.24 -1.55
CA ILE A 250 2.25 -14.26 -1.07
C ILE A 250 0.95 -14.26 -1.89
N ALA A 251 0.39 -13.08 -2.18
CA ALA A 251 -0.80 -12.95 -3.01
C ALA A 251 -0.56 -13.48 -4.43
N CYS A 252 0.64 -13.29 -4.99
CA CYS A 252 0.99 -13.83 -6.31
C CYS A 252 0.93 -15.35 -6.36
N ILE A 253 1.11 -16.06 -5.24
CA ILE A 253 1.02 -17.52 -5.17
C ILE A 253 -0.33 -18.03 -4.63
N GLY A 254 -1.35 -17.17 -4.60
CA GLY A 254 -2.73 -17.52 -4.21
C GLY A 254 -3.08 -17.27 -2.74
N GLY A 255 -2.18 -16.67 -1.97
CA GLY A 255 -2.47 -16.24 -0.60
C GLY A 255 -3.39 -15.01 -0.53
N PRO A 256 -3.63 -14.47 0.68
CA PRO A 256 -4.63 -13.43 0.91
C PRO A 256 -4.41 -12.14 0.08
N PRO A 257 -5.45 -11.56 -0.52
CA PRO A 257 -5.32 -10.50 -1.52
C PRO A 257 -5.08 -9.07 -0.97
N ASN A 258 -4.72 -8.91 0.32
CA ASN A 258 -4.58 -7.57 0.92
C ASN A 258 -3.28 -6.88 0.48
N ILE A 259 -3.30 -6.25 -0.70
CA ILE A 259 -2.15 -5.61 -1.37
C ILE A 259 -2.40 -4.15 -1.80
N CYS A 260 -3.42 -3.49 -1.25
CA CYS A 260 -3.71 -2.09 -1.57
C CYS A 260 -2.55 -1.16 -1.16
N LEU A 261 -2.18 -0.24 -2.05
CA LEU A 261 -1.06 0.70 -1.87
C LEU A 261 -1.49 2.07 -1.31
N ASP A 262 -2.78 2.38 -1.21
CA ASP A 262 -3.28 3.73 -0.94
C ASP A 262 -2.75 4.34 0.36
N ARG A 263 -2.61 3.52 1.41
CA ARG A 263 -2.07 3.99 2.69
C ARG A 263 -0.58 4.30 2.61
N LEU A 264 0.20 3.40 1.98
CA LEU A 264 1.63 3.62 1.73
C LEU A 264 1.85 4.85 0.83
N GLU A 265 1.04 5.01 -0.22
CA GLU A 265 1.09 6.18 -1.10
C GLU A 265 0.81 7.48 -0.31
N THR A 266 -0.19 7.48 0.57
CA THR A 266 -0.51 8.63 1.42
C THR A 266 0.66 8.99 2.34
N TRP A 267 1.24 8.01 3.02
CA TRP A 267 2.37 8.23 3.92
C TRP A 267 3.64 8.69 3.20
N ILE A 268 4.00 8.00 2.12
CA ILE A 268 5.18 8.31 1.31
C ILE A 268 5.02 9.70 0.68
N THR A 269 3.85 10.04 0.15
CA THR A 269 3.59 11.37 -0.43
C THR A 269 3.68 12.45 0.65
N SER A 270 3.05 12.28 1.81
CA SER A 270 3.11 13.25 2.93
C SER A 270 4.55 13.52 3.40
N LEU A 271 5.37 12.46 3.50
CA LEU A 271 6.79 12.59 3.86
C LEU A 271 7.58 13.29 2.75
N ALA A 272 7.34 12.95 1.47
CA ALA A 272 8.01 13.58 0.34
C ALA A 272 7.69 15.07 0.23
N GLU A 273 6.43 15.48 0.43
CA GLU A 273 6.01 16.89 0.50
C GLU A 273 6.76 17.63 1.61
N SER A 274 6.78 17.03 2.81
CA SER A 274 7.48 17.57 3.98
C SER A 274 8.97 17.76 3.72
N GLN A 275 9.62 16.80 3.05
CA GLN A 275 11.03 16.87 2.68
C GLN A 275 11.32 17.98 1.67
N LEU A 276 10.48 18.12 0.64
CA LEU A 276 10.63 19.19 -0.35
C LEU A 276 10.42 20.57 0.27
N GLN A 277 9.46 20.71 1.19
CA GLN A 277 9.23 21.96 1.89
C GLN A 277 10.45 22.36 2.74
N ILE A 278 11.05 21.42 3.48
CA ILE A 278 12.29 21.71 4.23
C ILE A 278 13.44 22.08 3.30
N ARG A 279 13.56 21.43 2.15
CA ARG A 279 14.57 21.81 1.15
C ARG A 279 14.36 23.24 0.63
N GLN A 280 13.11 23.65 0.39
CA GLN A 280 12.81 25.03 0.00
C GLN A 280 13.20 26.02 1.10
N GLN A 281 12.96 25.69 2.38
CA GLN A 281 13.36 26.52 3.51
C GLN A 281 14.90 26.61 3.64
N ILE A 282 15.64 25.52 3.39
CA ILE A 282 17.11 25.52 3.38
C ILE A 282 17.65 26.42 2.25
N LYS A 283 17.05 26.40 1.06
CA LYS A 283 17.36 27.34 -0.02
C LYS A 283 17.06 28.79 0.38
N LYS A 284 15.94 29.02 1.07
CA LYS A 284 15.59 30.35 1.57
C LYS A 284 16.62 30.87 2.58
N LEU A 285 17.18 30.01 3.43
CA LEU A 285 18.29 30.39 4.31
C LEU A 285 19.52 30.84 3.52
N GLU A 286 19.82 30.23 2.36
CA GLU A 286 20.91 30.67 1.47
C GLU A 286 20.65 32.09 0.95
N GLU A 287 19.44 32.39 0.50
CA GLU A 287 19.05 33.74 0.05
C GLU A 287 19.20 34.77 1.18
N LEU A 288 18.76 34.43 2.39
CA LEU A 288 18.88 35.30 3.56
C LEU A 288 20.34 35.50 3.98
N GLN A 289 21.17 34.46 3.88
CA GLN A 289 22.59 34.54 4.15
C GLN A 289 23.31 35.43 3.12
N GLN A 290 22.93 35.39 1.85
CA GLN A 290 23.49 36.28 0.82
C GLN A 290 23.20 37.76 1.09
N LYS A 291 22.04 38.08 1.68
CA LYS A 291 21.68 39.45 2.06
C LYS A 291 22.44 39.94 3.31
N VAL A 292 22.51 39.11 4.36
CA VAL A 292 23.16 39.46 5.64
C VAL A 292 23.95 38.27 6.16
N SER A 293 25.25 38.46 6.39
CA SER A 293 26.12 37.45 6.98
C SER A 293 27.24 38.06 7.81
N TYR A 294 27.87 37.25 8.66
CA TYR A 294 28.87 37.68 9.63
C TYR A 294 29.79 36.51 10.05
N LYS A 295 30.87 36.84 10.75
CA LYS A 295 31.78 35.83 11.30
C LYS A 295 31.04 34.97 12.33
N GLY A 296 31.00 33.65 12.10
CA GLY A 296 30.31 32.71 12.98
C GLY A 296 28.82 32.51 12.66
N ASP A 297 28.35 32.98 11.49
CA ASP A 297 26.99 32.77 11.00
C ASP A 297 26.66 31.26 10.90
N PRO A 298 25.67 30.77 11.66
CA PRO A 298 25.32 29.35 11.68
C PRO A 298 24.81 28.84 10.32
N ILE A 299 24.27 29.71 9.47
CA ILE A 299 23.79 29.29 8.13
C ILE A 299 24.99 28.83 7.29
N ILE A 300 26.09 29.58 7.28
CA ILE A 300 27.31 29.20 6.55
C ILE A 300 27.84 27.85 7.05
N GLN A 301 27.85 27.66 8.37
CA GLN A 301 28.46 26.49 9.01
C GLN A 301 27.68 25.19 8.76
N HIS A 302 26.34 25.25 8.75
CA HIS A 302 25.51 24.04 8.81
C HIS A 302 24.69 23.79 7.54
N ARG A 303 24.35 24.83 6.77
CA ARG A 303 23.48 24.68 5.59
C ARG A 303 23.98 23.64 4.58
N PRO A 304 25.29 23.54 4.23
CA PRO A 304 25.74 22.53 3.28
C PRO A 304 25.40 21.09 3.71
N ALA A 305 25.58 20.77 4.99
CA ALA A 305 25.26 19.46 5.55
C ALA A 305 23.74 19.21 5.63
N LEU A 306 22.95 20.25 5.89
CA LEU A 306 21.48 20.14 5.86
C LEU A 306 20.96 19.88 4.45
N GLU A 307 21.49 20.58 3.43
CA GLU A 307 21.12 20.40 2.02
C GLU A 307 21.51 19.01 1.51
N GLU A 308 22.72 18.53 1.84
CA GLU A 308 23.16 17.17 1.49
C GLU A 308 22.21 16.12 2.08
N LYS A 309 21.95 16.21 3.39
CA LYS A 309 21.09 15.25 4.09
C LYS A 309 19.65 15.23 3.57
N ILE A 310 19.04 16.39 3.29
CA ILE A 310 17.66 16.41 2.77
C ILE A 310 17.58 15.89 1.33
N VAL A 311 18.59 16.16 0.51
CA VAL A 311 18.67 15.65 -0.86
C VAL A 311 18.82 14.13 -0.86
N ASP A 312 19.63 13.58 0.02
CA ASP A 312 19.79 12.13 0.16
C ASP A 312 18.52 11.45 0.66
N LEU A 313 17.86 12.01 1.68
CA LEU A 313 16.57 11.51 2.18
C LEU A 313 15.53 11.45 1.05
N PHE A 314 15.34 12.56 0.34
CA PHE A 314 14.39 12.64 -0.76
C PHE A 314 14.75 11.69 -1.91
N ARG A 315 16.02 11.60 -2.30
CA ARG A 315 16.49 10.68 -3.34
C ARG A 315 16.21 9.22 -2.96
N ASN A 316 16.48 8.84 -1.73
CA ASN A 316 16.26 7.48 -1.25
C ASN A 316 14.76 7.16 -1.15
N LEU A 317 13.94 8.10 -0.69
CA LEU A 317 12.49 7.94 -0.64
C LEU A 317 11.91 7.75 -2.04
N MET A 318 12.30 8.59 -3.01
CA MET A 318 11.87 8.49 -4.40
C MET A 318 12.24 7.15 -5.03
N LYS A 319 13.45 6.64 -4.78
CA LYS A 319 13.89 5.31 -5.24
C LYS A 319 13.05 4.19 -4.64
N SER A 320 12.81 4.22 -3.33
CA SER A 320 12.00 3.21 -2.64
C SER A 320 10.53 3.24 -3.07
N ALA A 321 10.01 4.42 -3.41
CA ALA A 321 8.63 4.63 -3.82
C ALA A 321 8.30 4.10 -5.23
N PHE A 322 9.30 3.77 -6.05
CA PHE A 322 9.07 3.22 -7.39
C PHE A 322 8.96 1.69 -7.34
N VAL A 323 7.74 1.17 -7.47
CA VAL A 323 7.42 -0.24 -7.24
C VAL A 323 6.67 -0.87 -8.40
N VAL A 324 6.76 -2.19 -8.52
CA VAL A 324 5.90 -2.99 -9.39
C VAL A 324 4.59 -3.24 -8.65
N GLU A 325 3.50 -2.57 -9.05
CA GLU A 325 2.17 -2.75 -8.44
C GLU A 325 1.51 -4.05 -8.90
N ARG A 326 1.64 -4.41 -10.18
CA ARG A 326 1.15 -5.66 -10.74
C ARG A 326 2.28 -6.42 -11.42
N GLN A 327 2.62 -7.58 -10.85
CA GLN A 327 3.69 -8.44 -11.35
C GLN A 327 3.39 -8.95 -12.78
N PRO A 328 4.43 -9.30 -13.57
CA PRO A 328 4.28 -9.82 -14.92
C PRO A 328 3.29 -10.99 -14.99
N CYS A 329 2.23 -10.88 -15.79
CA CYS A 329 1.22 -11.92 -15.91
C CYS A 329 0.64 -11.98 -17.32
N MET A 330 0.38 -13.19 -17.83
CA MET A 330 -0.31 -13.38 -19.10
C MET A 330 -1.82 -13.30 -18.90
N PRO A 331 -2.56 -12.45 -19.62
CA PRO A 331 -4.02 -12.34 -19.46
C PRO A 331 -4.80 -13.66 -19.65
N MET A 332 -4.26 -14.58 -20.46
CA MET A 332 -4.85 -15.90 -20.70
C MET A 332 -4.64 -16.89 -19.55
N HIS A 333 -3.76 -16.57 -18.60
CA HIS A 333 -3.41 -17.39 -17.44
C HIS A 333 -3.30 -16.53 -16.18
N PRO A 334 -4.40 -15.89 -15.73
CA PRO A 334 -4.38 -14.91 -14.63
C PRO A 334 -3.91 -15.51 -13.31
N ASP A 335 -4.18 -16.80 -13.08
CA ASP A 335 -3.82 -17.52 -11.84
C ASP A 335 -2.36 -18.00 -11.83
N ARG A 336 -1.57 -17.68 -12.87
CA ARG A 336 -0.16 -18.09 -13.00
C ARG A 336 0.72 -16.87 -13.30
N PRO A 337 0.77 -15.88 -12.39
CA PRO A 337 1.70 -14.76 -12.53
C PRO A 337 3.15 -15.27 -12.52
N LEU A 338 4.09 -14.44 -13.01
CA LEU A 338 5.52 -14.71 -13.06
C LEU A 338 5.96 -15.86 -13.99
N VAL A 339 5.03 -16.59 -14.62
CA VAL A 339 5.34 -17.54 -15.69
C VAL A 339 4.99 -16.90 -17.03
N ILE A 340 5.99 -16.72 -17.90
CA ILE A 340 5.81 -16.03 -19.19
C ILE A 340 6.16 -16.98 -20.32
N LYS A 341 5.21 -17.19 -21.25
CA LYS A 341 5.46 -17.98 -22.46
C LYS A 341 6.02 -17.10 -23.57
N THR A 342 7.11 -17.53 -24.20
CA THR A 342 7.68 -16.84 -25.37
C THR A 342 6.66 -16.69 -26.48
N GLY A 343 6.58 -15.51 -27.11
CA GLY A 343 5.62 -15.21 -28.17
C GLY A 343 4.19 -14.91 -27.69
N VAL A 344 3.90 -15.01 -26.39
CA VAL A 344 2.60 -14.64 -25.81
C VAL A 344 2.68 -13.26 -25.16
N GLN A 345 1.60 -12.49 -25.27
CA GLN A 345 1.51 -11.18 -24.63
C GLN A 345 1.36 -11.31 -23.12
N PHE A 346 2.04 -10.44 -22.39
CA PHE A 346 1.88 -10.30 -20.94
C PHE A 346 1.76 -8.83 -20.55
N THR A 347 1.22 -8.60 -19.36
CA THR A 347 1.04 -7.28 -18.80
C THR A 347 1.87 -7.10 -17.53
N ASN A 348 2.22 -5.86 -17.23
CA ASN A 348 2.85 -5.44 -15.99
C ASN A 348 2.44 -4.01 -15.66
N LYS A 349 2.36 -3.66 -14.38
CA LYS A 349 2.08 -2.29 -13.94
C LYS A 349 3.08 -1.84 -12.89
N VAL A 350 3.70 -0.68 -13.12
CA VAL A 350 4.54 0.02 -12.13
C VAL A 350 3.82 1.24 -11.59
N ARG A 351 4.11 1.62 -10.35
CA ARG A 351 3.52 2.77 -9.65
C ARG A 351 4.62 3.54 -8.93
N LEU A 352 4.50 4.86 -8.92
CA LEU A 352 5.29 5.74 -8.06
C LEU A 352 4.42 6.16 -6.87
N LEU A 353 4.82 5.75 -5.66
CA LEU A 353 4.07 6.04 -4.42
C LEU A 353 4.22 7.49 -3.95
N VAL A 354 5.11 8.26 -4.56
CA VAL A 354 5.16 9.72 -4.40
C VAL A 354 4.23 10.34 -5.44
N LYS A 355 3.06 10.78 -5.00
CA LYS A 355 2.00 11.26 -5.87
C LYS A 355 2.01 12.78 -6.00
N PHE A 356 2.89 13.28 -6.88
CA PHE A 356 2.95 14.71 -7.23
C PHE A 356 2.24 14.99 -8.56
N PRO A 357 1.21 15.85 -8.60
CA PRO A 357 0.53 16.22 -9.84
C PRO A 357 1.48 16.76 -10.92
N GLU A 358 2.57 17.42 -10.52
CA GLU A 358 3.60 17.98 -11.38
C GLU A 358 4.37 16.91 -12.16
N LEU A 359 4.37 15.66 -11.70
CA LEU A 359 5.03 14.53 -12.36
C LEU A 359 4.13 13.84 -13.41
N ASN A 360 2.86 14.22 -13.50
CA ASN A 360 1.94 13.62 -14.45
C ASN A 360 2.43 13.82 -15.90
N TYR A 361 2.53 12.72 -16.65
CA TYR A 361 3.09 12.67 -18.01
C TYR A 361 4.57 13.06 -18.16
N GLN A 362 5.30 13.31 -17.07
CA GLN A 362 6.72 13.70 -17.14
C GLN A 362 7.67 12.49 -17.18
N LEU A 363 7.25 11.34 -16.64
CA LEU A 363 8.13 10.19 -16.46
C LEU A 363 7.93 9.17 -17.58
N LYS A 364 8.99 8.90 -18.34
CA LYS A 364 9.00 7.89 -19.40
C LYS A 364 9.70 6.63 -18.89
N ILE A 365 8.89 5.63 -18.53
CA ILE A 365 9.37 4.35 -18.04
C ILE A 365 9.83 3.49 -19.23
N LYS A 366 11.04 2.94 -19.16
CA LYS A 366 11.56 1.93 -20.08
C LYS A 366 11.58 0.57 -19.39
N VAL A 367 11.21 -0.48 -20.11
CA VAL A 367 11.27 -1.87 -19.63
C VAL A 367 12.34 -2.66 -20.39
N CYS A 368 13.11 -3.47 -19.66
CA CYS A 368 14.07 -4.42 -20.19
C CYS A 368 14.07 -5.72 -19.38
N ILE A 369 14.69 -6.78 -19.89
CA ILE A 369 14.84 -8.06 -19.21
C ILE A 369 16.33 -8.40 -19.09
N ASP A 370 16.73 -8.98 -17.96
CA ASP A 370 18.09 -9.41 -17.66
C ASP A 370 19.15 -8.33 -17.94
N LYS A 371 18.87 -7.10 -17.49
CA LYS A 371 19.86 -6.03 -17.50
C LYS A 371 21.08 -6.50 -16.70
N GLU A 372 22.24 -6.49 -17.33
CA GLU A 372 23.52 -6.79 -16.68
C GLU A 372 23.85 -5.66 -15.68
N SER A 373 23.32 -5.75 -14.47
CA SER A 373 23.72 -4.94 -13.32
C SER A 373 24.70 -5.76 -12.47
N GLY A 374 25.81 -5.14 -12.05
CA GLY A 374 26.97 -5.83 -11.45
C GLY A 374 26.72 -6.60 -10.14
N ASP A 375 25.50 -6.59 -9.61
CA ASP A 375 25.15 -7.21 -8.31
C ASP A 375 24.68 -8.66 -8.41
N VAL A 376 24.15 -9.12 -9.57
CA VAL A 376 23.67 -10.50 -9.72
C VAL A 376 23.95 -11.01 -11.14
N ALA A 377 25.12 -11.62 -11.34
CA ALA A 377 25.39 -12.32 -12.58
C ALA A 377 24.54 -13.60 -12.66
N ALA A 378 23.69 -13.69 -13.68
CA ALA A 378 23.02 -14.93 -14.04
C ALA A 378 24.06 -16.03 -14.30
N ILE A 379 23.69 -17.29 -14.04
CA ILE A 379 24.56 -18.44 -14.28
C ILE A 379 25.05 -18.44 -15.73
N ARG A 380 26.33 -18.75 -15.90
CA ARG A 380 26.95 -18.87 -17.22
C ARG A 380 26.21 -19.93 -18.04
N GLY A 381 25.61 -19.54 -19.16
CA GLY A 381 24.85 -20.45 -20.03
C GLY A 381 23.33 -20.27 -19.96
N SER A 382 22.82 -19.38 -19.11
CA SER A 382 21.42 -18.94 -19.11
C SER A 382 20.97 -18.44 -20.49
N ARG A 383 19.73 -18.77 -20.86
CA ARG A 383 19.05 -18.25 -22.05
C ARG A 383 18.89 -16.74 -21.90
N LYS A 384 19.04 -16.02 -23.01
CA LYS A 384 18.79 -14.57 -23.06
C LYS A 384 17.51 -14.30 -23.82
N PHE A 385 16.77 -13.29 -23.38
CA PHE A 385 15.50 -12.89 -23.96
C PHE A 385 15.50 -11.41 -24.32
N ASN A 386 14.69 -11.06 -25.32
CA ASN A 386 14.41 -9.69 -25.69
C ASN A 386 12.92 -9.39 -25.49
N ILE A 387 12.63 -8.21 -24.95
CA ILE A 387 11.27 -7.67 -24.89
C ILE A 387 10.92 -7.07 -26.26
N LEU A 388 9.80 -7.52 -26.82
CA LEU A 388 9.14 -6.97 -28.00
C LEU A 388 7.85 -6.25 -27.61
N GLY A 389 7.39 -5.36 -28.49
CA GLY A 389 6.22 -4.51 -28.27
C GLY A 389 6.61 -3.13 -27.76
N THR A 390 5.70 -2.49 -27.02
CA THR A 390 5.90 -1.13 -26.51
C THR A 390 6.79 -1.14 -25.27
N ASN A 391 8.10 -1.08 -25.47
CA ASN A 391 9.12 -1.14 -24.41
C ASN A 391 9.28 0.17 -23.60
N THR A 392 8.53 1.23 -23.93
CA THR A 392 8.47 2.45 -23.12
C THR A 392 7.04 2.90 -22.89
N LYS A 393 6.71 3.35 -21.69
CA LYS A 393 5.39 3.85 -21.33
C LYS A 393 5.52 5.12 -20.50
N VAL A 394 4.72 6.13 -20.80
CA VAL A 394 4.65 7.35 -19.99
C VAL A 394 3.76 7.07 -18.78
N MET A 395 4.23 7.43 -17.60
CA MET A 395 3.47 7.37 -16.35
C MET A 395 2.43 8.48 -16.32
N ASN A 396 1.21 8.13 -15.95
CA ASN A 396 0.09 9.06 -15.88
C ASN A 396 -0.77 8.82 -14.64
N MET A 397 -1.59 9.81 -14.30
CA MET A 397 -2.58 9.71 -13.24
C MET A 397 -3.77 8.86 -13.71
N GLU A 398 -4.10 7.79 -13.01
CA GLU A 398 -5.31 7.00 -13.26
C GLU A 398 -6.59 7.71 -12.78
N GLU A 399 -7.72 7.46 -13.45
CA GLU A 399 -9.04 8.04 -13.15
C GLU A 399 -9.79 7.36 -11.99
N SER A 400 -9.13 6.47 -11.23
CA SER A 400 -9.73 5.80 -10.07
C SER A 400 -10.02 6.77 -8.91
N ASN A 401 -10.91 6.39 -7.98
CA ASN A 401 -11.42 7.27 -6.89
C ASN A 401 -10.34 8.02 -6.10
N ASN A 402 -9.13 7.45 -5.99
CA ASN A 402 -8.00 8.07 -5.30
C ASN A 402 -6.90 8.58 -6.22
N GLY A 403 -6.93 8.31 -7.54
CA GLY A 403 -5.93 8.66 -8.55
C GLY A 403 -4.50 8.19 -8.23
N SER A 404 -3.85 7.44 -9.12
CA SER A 404 -2.47 6.94 -8.89
C SER A 404 -1.52 7.28 -10.03
N LEU A 405 -0.26 7.61 -9.72
CA LEU A 405 0.79 7.76 -10.73
C LEU A 405 1.34 6.39 -11.11
N SER A 406 0.89 5.86 -12.24
CA SER A 406 1.27 4.53 -12.68
C SER A 406 1.49 4.43 -14.19
N ALA A 407 2.18 3.37 -14.60
CA ALA A 407 2.39 3.04 -16.00
C ALA A 407 2.09 1.55 -16.22
N GLU A 408 1.04 1.28 -17.00
CA GLU A 408 0.66 -0.09 -17.35
C GLU A 408 1.16 -0.46 -18.76
N PHE A 409 1.94 -1.54 -18.82
CA PHE A 409 2.41 -2.15 -20.05
C PHE A 409 1.48 -3.32 -20.39
N LYS A 410 0.75 -3.25 -21.52
CA LYS A 410 -0.24 -4.29 -21.91
C LYS A 410 0.21 -5.22 -23.04
N HIS A 411 1.17 -4.77 -23.85
CA HIS A 411 1.53 -5.43 -25.11
C HIS A 411 3.01 -5.82 -25.13
N LEU A 412 3.52 -6.38 -24.03
CA LEU A 412 4.88 -6.91 -23.96
C LEU A 412 4.90 -8.37 -24.42
N THR A 413 5.96 -8.79 -25.09
CA THR A 413 6.18 -10.19 -25.49
C THR A 413 7.65 -10.53 -25.37
N LEU A 414 7.98 -11.76 -24.94
CA LEU A 414 9.37 -12.22 -24.89
C LEU A 414 9.73 -13.04 -26.13
N ARG A 415 10.92 -12.79 -26.68
CA ARG A 415 11.54 -13.60 -27.73
C ARG A 415 12.94 -14.03 -27.31
N GLU A 416 13.21 -15.33 -27.43
CA GLU A 416 14.53 -15.89 -27.16
C GLU A 416 15.58 -15.34 -28.15
N GLN A 417 16.73 -14.92 -27.62
CA GLN A 417 17.86 -14.44 -28.41
C GLN A 417 18.67 -15.63 -28.93
N ARG A 418 18.52 -15.93 -30.21
CA ARG A 418 19.29 -16.98 -30.90
C ARG A 418 20.48 -16.35 -31.63
N CYS A 419 21.62 -16.19 -30.94
CA CYS A 419 22.99 -16.08 -31.49
C CYS A 419 23.99 -15.61 -30.42
N GLY A 420 25.12 -16.32 -30.32
CA GLY A 420 26.29 -15.98 -29.50
C GLY A 420 27.04 -17.27 -29.13
N ASN A 421 28.26 -17.44 -29.64
CA ASN A 421 29.16 -18.57 -29.36
C ASN A 421 29.69 -18.57 -27.91
N GLY A 422 28.85 -18.31 -26.92
CA GLY A 422 29.12 -18.57 -25.52
C GLY A 422 28.83 -20.05 -25.28
N GLY A 423 29.86 -20.89 -25.37
CA GLY A 423 29.75 -22.33 -25.36
C GLY A 423 28.77 -22.86 -24.32
N ARG A 424 27.82 -23.68 -24.77
CA ARG A 424 27.27 -24.78 -23.97
C ARG A 424 28.41 -25.77 -23.68
N THR A 425 29.41 -25.34 -22.91
CA THR A 425 30.44 -26.24 -22.40
C THR A 425 29.88 -26.87 -21.14
N ASN A 426 29.75 -28.19 -21.15
CA ASN A 426 29.44 -29.04 -20.01
C ASN A 426 29.91 -28.42 -18.68
N SER A 427 28.96 -27.90 -17.91
CA SER A 427 29.12 -27.69 -16.48
C SER A 427 27.88 -28.29 -15.83
N ASP A 428 28.07 -29.07 -14.77
CA ASP A 428 27.03 -29.65 -13.89
C ASP A 428 26.10 -28.60 -13.22
N ALA A 429 26.11 -27.35 -13.69
CA ALA A 429 25.41 -26.18 -13.15
C ALA A 429 24.34 -25.60 -14.10
N SER A 430 23.94 -26.30 -15.17
CA SER A 430 22.83 -25.84 -16.01
C SER A 430 21.50 -26.22 -15.36
N LEU A 431 20.80 -25.23 -14.79
CA LEU A 431 19.42 -25.38 -14.32
C LEU A 431 18.52 -25.83 -15.47
N ILE A 432 17.46 -26.58 -15.14
CA ILE A 432 16.43 -26.90 -16.12
C ILE A 432 15.66 -25.64 -16.54
N VAL A 433 15.08 -25.67 -17.73
CA VAL A 433 14.36 -24.53 -18.35
C VAL A 433 13.33 -23.88 -17.42
N THR A 434 12.68 -24.65 -16.54
CA THR A 434 11.63 -24.16 -15.64
C THR A 434 12.15 -23.63 -14.30
N GLU A 435 13.42 -23.85 -13.98
CA GLU A 435 14.09 -23.35 -12.77
C GLU A 435 15.00 -22.14 -13.06
N GLU A 436 15.20 -21.82 -14.34
CA GLU A 436 15.89 -20.60 -14.75
C GLU A 436 15.01 -19.37 -14.51
N LEU A 437 15.53 -18.45 -13.71
CA LEU A 437 14.84 -17.24 -13.30
C LEU A 437 15.41 -16.00 -14.01
N HIS A 438 14.53 -15.09 -14.38
CA HIS A 438 14.85 -13.85 -15.09
C HIS A 438 14.26 -12.64 -14.35
N LEU A 439 14.81 -11.46 -14.59
CA LEU A 439 14.31 -10.21 -13.99
C LEU A 439 13.85 -9.24 -15.08
N ILE A 440 12.63 -8.71 -14.93
CA ILE A 440 12.15 -7.59 -15.73
C ILE A 440 12.43 -6.30 -14.96
N THR A 441 13.24 -5.42 -15.55
CA THR A 441 13.69 -4.16 -14.96
C THR A 441 12.98 -2.98 -15.60
N PHE A 442 12.57 -2.03 -14.77
CA PHE A 442 11.91 -0.79 -15.16
C PHE A 442 12.79 0.38 -14.75
N GLU A 443 13.02 1.30 -15.68
CA GLU A 443 13.91 2.45 -15.50
C GLU A 443 13.19 3.74 -15.89
N THR A 444 13.43 4.81 -15.16
CA THR A 444 13.06 6.17 -15.57
C THR A 444 13.98 7.18 -14.91
N GLU A 445 14.01 8.38 -15.45
CA GLU A 445 14.68 9.52 -14.82
C GLU A 445 13.62 10.54 -14.39
N VAL A 446 13.77 11.11 -13.20
CA VAL A 446 12.93 12.18 -12.66
C VAL A 446 13.74 13.47 -12.62
N TYR A 447 13.18 14.54 -13.18
CA TYR A 447 13.68 15.89 -13.03
C TYR A 447 12.67 16.71 -12.23
N HIS A 448 12.97 17.00 -10.96
CA HIS A 448 12.05 17.71 -10.09
C HIS A 448 12.79 18.70 -9.19
N GLN A 449 12.38 19.98 -9.20
CA GLN A 449 12.98 21.06 -8.41
C GLN A 449 14.52 21.14 -8.48
N GLY A 450 15.09 20.93 -9.67
CA GLY A 450 16.54 20.95 -9.90
C GLY A 450 17.30 19.68 -9.48
N LEU A 451 16.60 18.62 -9.08
CA LEU A 451 17.19 17.31 -8.79
C LEU A 451 16.96 16.37 -9.96
N LYS A 452 18.04 15.72 -10.42
CA LYS A 452 17.97 14.54 -11.29
C LYS A 452 18.06 13.28 -10.44
N ILE A 453 17.06 12.40 -10.56
CA ILE A 453 16.99 11.14 -9.82
C ILE A 453 16.69 10.01 -10.80
N ASP A 454 17.61 9.05 -10.89
CA ASP A 454 17.39 7.82 -11.65
C ASP A 454 16.64 6.82 -10.77
N LEU A 455 15.49 6.35 -11.26
CA LEU A 455 14.64 5.36 -10.61
C LEU A 455 14.76 4.04 -11.36
N GLU A 456 15.01 2.98 -10.60
CA GLU A 456 15.07 1.61 -11.11
C GLU A 456 14.33 0.69 -10.15
N THR A 457 13.47 -0.18 -10.68
CA THR A 457 12.80 -1.24 -9.93
C THR A 457 12.68 -2.50 -10.78
N HIS A 458 12.40 -3.64 -10.17
CA HIS A 458 12.36 -4.93 -10.85
C HIS A 458 11.14 -5.74 -10.41
N SER A 459 10.65 -6.60 -11.29
CA SER A 459 9.67 -7.61 -10.94
C SER A 459 10.24 -8.63 -9.95
N LEU A 460 9.37 -9.45 -9.35
CA LEU A 460 9.82 -10.73 -8.81
C LEU A 460 10.40 -11.58 -9.95
N PRO A 461 11.24 -12.58 -9.64
CA PRO A 461 11.83 -13.40 -10.69
C PRO A 461 10.77 -14.17 -11.48
N VAL A 462 10.94 -14.20 -12.79
CA VAL A 462 10.02 -14.82 -13.74
C VAL A 462 10.64 -16.07 -14.36
N VAL A 463 9.81 -17.08 -14.64
CA VAL A 463 10.20 -18.26 -15.41
C VAL A 463 9.72 -18.09 -16.84
N VAL A 464 10.62 -18.29 -17.82
CA VAL A 464 10.30 -18.17 -19.25
C VAL A 464 10.19 -19.53 -19.91
N ILE A 465 8.98 -19.86 -20.36
CA ILE A 465 8.63 -21.15 -21.00
C ILE A 465 8.43 -21.02 -22.51
N SER A 466 8.63 -22.12 -23.24
CA SER A 466 8.41 -22.17 -24.70
C SER A 466 7.07 -22.84 -25.06
N ASN A 467 6.63 -23.81 -24.25
CA ASN A 467 5.39 -24.54 -24.47
C ASN A 467 4.54 -24.56 -23.19
N ILE A 468 3.21 -24.57 -23.35
CA ILE A 468 2.27 -24.59 -22.24
C ILE A 468 2.37 -25.86 -21.39
N CYS A 469 2.86 -26.97 -21.94
CA CYS A 469 3.10 -28.19 -21.17
C CYS A 469 4.12 -28.00 -20.03
N GLN A 470 4.94 -26.95 -20.07
CA GLN A 470 5.92 -26.61 -19.02
C GLN A 470 5.30 -25.80 -17.88
N MET A 471 4.08 -25.28 -18.05
CA MET A 471 3.40 -24.42 -17.07
C MET A 471 3.33 -25.03 -15.66
N PRO A 472 2.99 -26.32 -15.46
CA PRO A 472 2.94 -26.89 -14.12
C PRO A 472 4.29 -26.86 -13.40
N ASN A 473 5.38 -27.20 -14.10
CA ASN A 473 6.72 -27.22 -13.52
C ASN A 473 7.25 -25.80 -13.27
N ALA A 474 7.02 -24.88 -14.21
CA ALA A 474 7.35 -23.47 -14.04
C ALA A 474 6.61 -22.87 -12.84
N TRP A 475 5.33 -23.22 -12.68
CA TRP A 475 4.54 -22.79 -11.53
C TRP A 475 5.09 -23.37 -10.22
N ALA A 476 5.52 -24.62 -10.19
CA ALA A 476 6.18 -25.19 -9.02
C ALA A 476 7.44 -24.39 -8.61
N SER A 477 8.25 -23.94 -9.57
CA SER A 477 9.41 -23.08 -9.29
C SER A 477 8.99 -21.71 -8.72
N ILE A 478 7.94 -21.09 -9.28
CA ILE A 478 7.40 -19.83 -8.75
C ILE A 478 6.86 -20.01 -7.32
N LEU A 479 6.13 -21.10 -7.05
CA LEU A 479 5.65 -21.44 -5.71
C LEU A 479 6.82 -21.59 -4.73
N TRP A 480 7.84 -22.38 -5.08
CA TRP A 480 8.97 -22.65 -4.19
C TRP A 480 9.78 -21.41 -3.87
N TYR A 481 10.07 -20.58 -4.90
CA TYR A 481 10.77 -19.31 -4.72
C TYR A 481 10.00 -18.40 -3.77
N ASN A 482 8.72 -18.17 -4.07
CA ASN A 482 7.94 -17.16 -3.37
C ASN A 482 7.50 -17.60 -1.97
N MET A 483 7.41 -18.89 -1.72
CA MET A 483 7.17 -19.44 -0.39
C MET A 483 8.39 -19.21 0.53
N LEU A 484 9.60 -19.50 0.04
CA LEU A 484 10.79 -19.70 0.90
C LEU A 484 11.78 -18.53 0.96
N THR A 485 11.65 -17.52 0.10
CA THR A 485 12.53 -16.34 0.15
C THR A 485 11.76 -15.04 0.02
N ASN A 486 12.24 -14.00 0.72
CA ASN A 486 11.83 -12.61 0.53
C ASN A 486 12.87 -11.81 -0.28
N HIS A 487 13.96 -12.44 -0.73
CA HIS A 487 14.97 -11.78 -1.54
C HIS A 487 14.40 -11.55 -2.95
N PRO A 488 14.33 -10.31 -3.46
CA PRO A 488 13.60 -10.05 -4.70
C PRO A 488 14.40 -10.32 -5.99
N LYS A 489 15.73 -10.49 -5.89
CA LYS A 489 16.65 -10.58 -7.04
C LYS A 489 17.42 -11.89 -7.17
N ASN A 490 17.14 -12.93 -6.38
CA ASN A 490 18.00 -14.13 -6.38
C ASN A 490 17.69 -15.04 -7.57
N VAL A 491 18.15 -14.69 -8.76
CA VAL A 491 17.94 -15.50 -9.97
C VAL A 491 18.64 -16.86 -9.93
N ASN A 492 19.61 -17.03 -9.02
CA ASN A 492 20.38 -18.26 -8.86
C ASN A 492 19.81 -19.19 -7.76
N PHE A 493 18.59 -18.93 -7.30
CA PHE A 493 17.94 -19.64 -6.18
C PHE A 493 17.95 -21.17 -6.32
N PHE A 494 17.67 -21.71 -7.51
CA PHE A 494 17.63 -23.14 -7.75
C PHE A 494 19.00 -23.82 -7.88
N THR A 495 20.11 -23.08 -7.77
CA THR A 495 21.45 -23.69 -7.65
C THR A 495 21.58 -24.46 -6.34
N LYS A 496 20.92 -23.98 -5.28
CA LYS A 496 20.87 -24.62 -3.97
C LYS A 496 19.52 -24.30 -3.32
N PRO A 497 18.42 -24.94 -3.77
CA PRO A 497 17.09 -24.61 -3.27
C PRO A 497 17.00 -24.96 -1.77
N PRO A 498 16.46 -24.06 -0.93
CA PRO A 498 16.19 -24.38 0.47
C PRO A 498 15.09 -25.44 0.60
N VAL A 499 15.13 -26.15 1.73
CA VAL A 499 14.08 -27.10 2.14
C VAL A 499 12.94 -26.32 2.81
N GLY A 500 11.70 -26.56 2.39
CA GLY A 500 10.52 -25.95 3.00
C GLY A 500 9.99 -26.74 4.20
N ASN A 501 9.35 -26.04 5.14
CA ASN A 501 8.56 -26.66 6.20
C ASN A 501 7.23 -27.16 5.64
N TRP A 502 6.74 -28.31 6.15
CA TRP A 502 5.40 -28.80 5.84
C TRP A 502 4.30 -27.78 6.11
N ASP A 503 4.36 -27.00 7.20
CA ASP A 503 3.29 -26.03 7.49
C ASP A 503 3.15 -24.98 6.37
N GLN A 504 4.28 -24.47 5.88
CA GLN A 504 4.32 -23.52 4.77
C GLN A 504 3.83 -24.16 3.47
N VAL A 505 4.26 -25.41 3.20
CA VAL A 505 3.85 -26.15 2.01
C VAL A 505 2.35 -26.46 2.04
N ALA A 506 1.82 -26.89 3.18
CA ALA A 506 0.41 -27.22 3.38
C ALA A 506 -0.49 -26.00 3.14
N GLU A 507 -0.10 -24.85 3.68
CA GLU A 507 -0.79 -23.58 3.48
C GLU A 507 -0.83 -23.19 1.99
N VAL A 508 0.34 -23.19 1.33
CA VAL A 508 0.46 -22.88 -0.10
C VAL A 508 -0.32 -23.86 -0.97
N LEU A 509 -0.33 -25.16 -0.63
CA LEU A 509 -1.14 -26.16 -1.32
C LEU A 509 -2.62 -25.84 -1.20
N SER A 510 -3.11 -25.49 0.00
CA SER A 510 -4.51 -25.10 0.21
C SER A 510 -4.88 -23.89 -0.65
N TRP A 511 -4.00 -22.89 -0.75
CA TRP A 511 -4.18 -21.71 -1.62
C TRP A 511 -4.32 -22.07 -3.11
N GLN A 512 -3.61 -23.11 -3.58
CA GLN A 512 -3.75 -23.54 -4.99
C GLN A 512 -5.16 -24.04 -5.30
N PHE A 513 -5.82 -24.67 -4.32
CA PHE A 513 -7.21 -25.12 -4.45
C PHE A 513 -8.20 -23.97 -4.26
N SER A 514 -8.00 -23.09 -3.27
CA SER A 514 -8.94 -22.00 -2.99
C SER A 514 -8.89 -20.87 -4.02
N SER A 515 -7.77 -20.70 -4.75
CA SER A 515 -7.67 -19.72 -5.85
C SER A 515 -8.37 -20.19 -7.12
N THR A 516 -8.42 -21.50 -7.38
CA THR A 516 -9.02 -22.07 -8.59
C THR A 516 -10.46 -22.56 -8.35
N THR A 517 -10.80 -22.87 -7.11
CA THR A 517 -12.11 -23.37 -6.69
C THR A 517 -12.72 -22.47 -5.62
N LYS A 518 -13.87 -22.83 -5.05
CA LYS A 518 -14.51 -22.02 -3.98
C LYS A 518 -14.01 -22.34 -2.57
N ARG A 519 -13.09 -23.29 -2.40
CA ARG A 519 -12.60 -23.71 -1.07
C ARG A 519 -11.17 -24.25 -1.12
N GLY A 520 -10.48 -24.13 0.01
CA GLY A 520 -9.17 -24.77 0.21
C GLY A 520 -9.27 -26.26 0.58
N LEU A 521 -8.14 -26.80 1.02
CA LEU A 521 -8.03 -28.16 1.54
C LEU A 521 -8.36 -28.20 3.04
N THR A 522 -9.05 -29.25 3.48
CA THR A 522 -9.32 -29.49 4.91
C THR A 522 -8.11 -30.12 5.60
N ILE A 523 -8.09 -30.09 6.93
CA ILE A 523 -7.01 -30.69 7.74
C ILE A 523 -6.83 -32.17 7.40
N GLU A 524 -7.93 -32.94 7.30
CA GLU A 524 -7.87 -34.36 6.93
C GLU A 524 -7.19 -34.57 5.55
N GLN A 525 -7.55 -33.75 4.56
CA GLN A 525 -6.95 -33.81 3.22
C GLN A 525 -5.46 -33.46 3.26
N LEU A 526 -5.08 -32.45 4.05
CA LEU A 526 -3.68 -32.04 4.23
C LEU A 526 -2.88 -33.14 4.96
N THR A 527 -3.41 -33.77 6.00
CA THR A 527 -2.75 -34.86 6.71
C THR A 527 -2.44 -36.04 5.79
N THR A 528 -3.39 -36.45 4.92
CA THR A 528 -3.13 -37.50 3.93
C THR A 528 -2.03 -37.11 2.93
N LEU A 529 -1.97 -35.84 2.52
CA LEU A 529 -0.90 -35.34 1.65
C LEU A 529 0.46 -35.29 2.36
N ALA A 530 0.45 -34.95 3.66
CA ALA A 530 1.64 -34.94 4.50
C ALA A 530 2.25 -36.34 4.60
N GLU A 531 1.43 -37.35 4.93
CA GLU A 531 1.84 -38.76 4.99
C GLU A 531 2.39 -39.25 3.65
N LYS A 532 1.81 -38.81 2.53
CA LYS A 532 2.30 -39.16 1.20
C LYS A 532 3.70 -38.62 0.91
N LEU A 533 4.04 -37.43 1.43
CA LEU A 533 5.32 -36.77 1.17
C LEU A 533 6.39 -37.11 2.21
N LEU A 534 6.01 -37.29 3.47
CA LEU A 534 6.91 -37.48 4.61
C LEU A 534 6.95 -38.93 5.12
N GLY A 535 5.99 -39.77 4.70
CA GLY A 535 5.82 -41.14 5.19
C GLY A 535 4.92 -41.25 6.43
N PRO A 536 4.45 -42.48 6.77
CA PRO A 536 3.76 -42.73 8.03
C PRO A 536 4.75 -42.67 9.19
N CYS A 537 4.38 -41.94 10.26
CA CYS A 537 5.16 -41.62 11.47
C CYS A 537 5.95 -40.30 11.45
N VAL A 538 5.25 -39.18 11.57
CA VAL A 538 5.69 -38.05 12.41
C VAL A 538 4.62 -37.86 13.47
N ASN A 539 4.99 -37.87 14.76
CA ASN A 539 4.05 -37.63 15.86
C ASN A 539 3.32 -36.29 15.63
N TYR A 540 2.04 -36.35 15.27
CA TYR A 540 1.16 -35.21 15.07
C TYR A 540 0.72 -34.57 16.40
N SER A 541 1.61 -34.49 17.39
CA SER A 541 1.37 -33.72 18.63
C SER A 541 1.49 -32.20 18.42
N TRP A 542 1.87 -31.75 17.23
CA TRP A 542 2.10 -30.33 16.90
C TRP A 542 1.01 -29.71 16.01
N VAL A 543 0.15 -30.51 15.38
CA VAL A 543 -0.88 -30.02 14.45
C VAL A 543 -2.13 -29.49 15.17
N SER A 544 -2.35 -29.90 16.42
CA SER A 544 -3.51 -29.45 17.20
C SER A 544 -3.37 -28.02 17.75
N ASP A 545 -2.15 -27.51 17.97
CA ASP A 545 -1.98 -26.22 18.67
C ASP A 545 -1.93 -25.00 17.74
N HIS A 546 -1.74 -25.16 16.42
CA HIS A 546 -1.66 -24.01 15.48
C HIS A 546 -2.57 -24.11 14.24
N MET A 547 -3.07 -25.29 13.82
CA MET A 547 -3.96 -25.38 12.65
C MET A 547 -5.45 -25.24 12.97
N GLY A 548 -5.83 -25.16 14.25
CA GLY A 548 -7.19 -24.74 14.66
C GLY A 548 -7.51 -23.28 14.33
N GLN A 549 -6.55 -22.52 13.78
CA GLN A 549 -6.65 -21.08 13.50
C GLN A 549 -6.69 -20.72 11.99
N VAL A 550 -6.60 -21.71 11.08
CA VAL A 550 -6.50 -21.47 9.60
C VAL A 550 -7.71 -22.04 8.82
N LEU A 551 -8.75 -22.50 9.51
CA LEU A 551 -10.10 -22.67 8.95
C LEU A 551 -10.96 -21.48 9.35
#